data_AF-A0A4Y7TLJ4-F1
#
_entry.id   AF-A0A4Y7TLJ4-F1
#
_cell.length_a   1.000
_cell.length_b   1.000
_cell.length_c   1.000
_cell.angle_alpha   90.00
_cell.angle_beta   90.00
_cell.angle_gamma   90.00
#
_symmetry.space_group_name_H-M   'P 1'
#
loop_
_entity.id
_entity.type
_entity.pdbx_description
1 polymer ?
#
loop_
_entity_poly.entity_id
_entity_poly.type
_entity_poly.pdbx_seq_one_letter_code
_entity_poly.pdbx_strand_id
1 'polypeptide(L)'
;MADDDDAREVHVNGTSSTAAPTVAVNTSAESTSAGASGDTHGGKGSIPEREDGEIVAETVKHRRQGTDPEAQEMVIASLKSQIQDLFSQVNELNNKLVKSYDRVSDLEDDIHHLAALNTGLLVEKSHVTAELNRLMEKATEEAAQRGQAESARVAIEKDLDDLSASLFGQANTMVAEARYAQHLSERKVEGAERALRDAEEMVGLMQVQMQTMQEEKDRAEQKMSEMQVVMGKGKFREREQRSVDLVRQVKLLSSHVPYQEFLLFVAHLRSLHQTSPLPPAMATLLPLPFLARLTTEEVEPTIRLDLAPALN
;
A
#
# COMPACT_ATOMS: atom_id res chain seq x y z
N MET A 1 -3.92 37.54 23.73
CA MET A 1 -3.98 37.01 22.36
C MET A 1 -2.58 36.53 22.06
N ALA A 2 -2.12 35.43 22.65
CA ALA A 2 -2.62 34.04 22.56
C ALA A 2 -2.36 33.49 21.16
N ASP A 3 -1.10 33.13 20.91
CA ASP A 3 -0.70 32.15 19.91
C ASP A 3 0.03 31.05 20.67
N ASP A 4 -0.75 30.00 20.96
CA ASP A 4 -0.31 28.67 21.31
C ASP A 4 0.12 27.97 20.00
N ASP A 5 1.32 27.40 19.94
CA ASP A 5 1.60 26.30 18.99
C ASP A 5 2.73 25.39 19.52
N ASP A 6 2.30 24.48 20.38
CA ASP A 6 2.59 23.04 20.45
C ASP A 6 3.92 22.51 19.87
N ALA A 7 5.00 22.60 20.65
CA ALA A 7 6.19 21.77 20.48
C ALA A 7 6.04 20.46 21.28
N ARG A 8 5.49 19.41 20.65
CA ARG A 8 5.48 18.03 21.17
C ARG A 8 6.69 17.24 20.65
N GLU A 9 7.79 17.25 21.38
CA GLU A 9 8.81 16.19 21.29
C GLU A 9 8.32 14.97 22.08
N VAL A 10 7.87 13.94 21.36
CA VAL A 10 7.46 12.66 21.92
C VAL A 10 8.70 11.75 22.05
N HIS A 11 8.99 11.36 23.29
CA HIS A 11 9.89 10.28 23.65
C HIS A 11 9.59 8.99 22.86
N VAL A 12 10.54 8.56 22.02
CA VAL A 12 10.51 7.24 21.37
C VAL A 12 11.13 6.21 22.31
N ASN A 13 10.30 5.62 23.17
CA ASN A 13 10.57 4.34 23.83
C ASN A 13 9.58 3.32 23.27
N GLY A 14 10.07 2.31 22.55
CA GLY A 14 9.21 1.35 21.87
C GLY A 14 9.97 0.18 21.26
N THR A 15 10.57 -0.61 22.12
CA THR A 15 11.13 -1.94 21.83
C THR A 15 10.05 -2.90 21.34
N SER A 16 10.22 -3.53 20.17
CA SER A 16 9.59 -4.83 19.85
C SER A 16 10.43 -5.60 18.84
N SER A 17 11.41 -6.35 19.35
CA SER A 17 12.12 -7.41 18.63
C SER A 17 11.48 -8.74 19.05
N THR A 18 10.69 -9.34 18.16
CA THR A 18 9.96 -10.59 18.40
C THR A 18 10.77 -11.79 17.94
N ALA A 19 11.45 -12.39 18.92
CA ALA A 19 11.61 -13.82 19.20
C ALA A 19 11.48 -14.85 18.06
N ALA A 20 12.62 -15.49 17.75
CA ALA A 20 12.71 -16.91 17.38
C ALA A 20 13.18 -17.70 18.63
N PRO A 21 12.65 -18.90 18.94
CA PRO A 21 13.19 -19.70 20.02
C PRO A 21 14.28 -20.66 19.50
N THR A 22 15.52 -20.37 19.86
CA THR A 22 16.65 -21.29 19.76
C THR A 22 16.60 -22.24 20.96
N VAL A 23 16.44 -23.54 20.71
CA VAL A 23 16.49 -24.59 21.73
C VAL A 23 17.94 -24.75 22.19
N ALA A 24 18.21 -24.29 23.42
CA ALA A 24 19.50 -24.46 24.09
C ALA A 24 19.60 -25.85 24.72
N VAL A 25 20.68 -26.53 24.37
CA VAL A 25 21.24 -27.67 25.09
C VAL A 25 21.73 -27.16 26.45
N ASN A 26 21.24 -27.72 27.55
CA ASN A 26 21.87 -27.61 28.86
C ASN A 26 21.95 -28.99 29.50
N THR A 27 23.18 -29.49 29.52
CA THR A 27 23.72 -30.46 30.47
C THR A 27 23.79 -29.81 31.85
N SER A 28 23.22 -30.45 32.87
CA SER A 28 23.75 -30.47 34.24
C SER A 28 23.14 -31.61 35.03
N ALA A 29 24.02 -32.35 35.70
CA ALA A 29 23.73 -33.26 36.78
C ALA A 29 23.06 -32.52 37.96
N GLU A 30 22.22 -33.21 38.74
CA GLU A 30 22.55 -33.65 40.10
C GLU A 30 21.35 -34.33 40.76
N SER A 31 21.69 -35.26 41.65
CA SER A 31 20.91 -36.15 42.50
C SER A 31 19.89 -35.50 43.44
N THR A 32 18.83 -36.23 43.83
CA THR A 32 18.53 -36.73 45.21
C THR A 32 17.03 -36.87 45.52
N SER A 33 16.68 -38.00 46.16
CA SER A 33 15.58 -38.21 47.14
C SER A 33 14.11 -38.09 46.67
N ALA A 34 13.09 -38.77 47.20
CA ALA A 34 12.92 -39.89 48.12
C ALA A 34 11.40 -40.20 48.20
N GLY A 35 11.03 -41.42 48.63
CA GLY A 35 9.73 -41.72 49.26
C GLY A 35 8.81 -42.62 48.43
N ALA A 36 8.67 -43.91 48.75
CA ALA A 36 7.85 -44.50 49.84
C ALA A 36 6.43 -44.82 49.32
N SER A 37 5.75 -45.95 49.50
CA SER A 37 5.79 -47.18 50.33
C SER A 37 4.82 -48.17 49.65
N GLY A 38 4.67 -49.47 49.94
CA GLY A 38 5.04 -50.39 51.00
C GLY A 38 4.61 -51.81 50.52
N ASP A 39 5.15 -52.93 50.99
CA ASP A 39 5.00 -53.56 52.32
C ASP A 39 4.38 -54.97 52.06
N THR A 40 5.08 -56.08 52.29
CA THR A 40 4.92 -57.03 53.41
C THR A 40 5.36 -58.40 52.83
N HIS A 41 5.90 -59.44 53.49
CA HIS A 41 6.05 -59.83 54.89
C HIS A 41 6.98 -61.08 54.95
N GLY A 42 7.77 -61.21 56.02
CA GLY A 42 8.18 -62.48 56.65
C GLY A 42 9.26 -63.33 55.94
N GLY A 43 10.29 -63.87 56.59
CA GLY A 43 10.60 -63.98 58.00
C GLY A 43 12.01 -64.54 58.18
N LYS A 44 12.67 -64.07 59.22
CA LYS A 44 14.01 -64.48 59.66
C LYS A 44 13.95 -65.85 60.33
N GLY A 45 15.00 -66.65 60.15
CA GLY A 45 15.30 -67.80 60.98
C GLY A 45 16.81 -67.94 61.14
N SER A 46 17.31 -67.58 62.32
CA SER A 46 18.69 -67.79 62.76
C SER A 46 18.64 -68.63 64.05
N ILE A 47 19.67 -69.48 64.24
CA ILE A 47 20.13 -70.09 65.52
C ILE A 47 19.36 -71.37 65.96
N PRO A 48 19.98 -72.41 66.60
CA PRO A 48 21.34 -72.48 67.18
C PRO A 48 22.23 -73.68 66.78
N GLU A 49 23.54 -73.44 66.76
CA GLU A 49 24.50 -74.43 67.26
C GLU A 49 24.49 -74.37 68.80
N ARG A 50 24.34 -75.54 69.44
CA ARG A 50 24.46 -75.72 70.89
C ARG A 50 25.73 -76.53 71.17
N GLU A 51 26.56 -75.99 72.05
CA GLU A 51 27.63 -76.71 72.73
C GLU A 51 27.10 -77.52 73.93
N ASP A 52 27.87 -78.56 74.23
CA ASP A 52 28.07 -79.30 75.49
C ASP A 52 27.04 -80.33 75.99
N GLY A 53 27.55 -81.57 76.10
CA GLY A 53 26.89 -82.72 76.71
C GLY A 53 27.82 -83.93 76.73
N GLU A 54 28.88 -83.85 77.54
CA GLU A 54 29.68 -84.99 77.97
C GLU A 54 28.78 -86.07 78.60
N ILE A 55 28.72 -87.28 78.00
CA ILE A 55 28.25 -88.48 78.70
C ILE A 55 29.20 -89.64 78.42
N VAL A 56 29.88 -89.96 79.52
CA VAL A 56 30.66 -91.14 79.90
C VAL A 56 30.24 -92.47 79.24
N ALA A 57 31.28 -93.26 78.95
CA ALA A 57 31.22 -94.63 78.47
C ALA A 57 30.36 -95.58 79.32
N GLU A 58 29.57 -96.44 78.66
CA GLU A 58 29.38 -97.81 79.15
C GLU A 58 29.13 -98.81 77.99
N THR A 59 29.90 -99.88 78.03
CA THR A 59 29.96 -100.98 77.08
C THR A 59 28.71 -101.84 77.07
N VAL A 60 28.08 -102.06 75.91
CA VAL A 60 27.23 -103.24 75.67
C VAL A 60 27.57 -103.86 74.32
N LYS A 61 28.35 -104.96 74.37
CA LYS A 61 28.51 -105.90 73.25
C LYS A 61 27.15 -106.53 72.95
N HIS A 62 26.62 -106.36 71.74
CA HIS A 62 25.74 -107.37 71.13
C HIS A 62 26.00 -107.51 69.64
N ARG A 63 25.77 -108.74 69.19
CA ARG A 63 26.34 -109.45 68.04
C ARG A 63 25.30 -109.52 66.92
N ARG A 64 25.76 -109.76 65.67
CA ARG A 64 25.02 -110.16 64.44
C ARG A 64 24.48 -108.95 63.62
N GLN A 65 24.50 -108.88 62.30
CA GLN A 65 24.48 -109.86 61.20
C GLN A 65 25.34 -109.33 60.01
N GLY A 66 25.99 -110.22 59.26
CA GLY A 66 26.68 -109.86 58.02
C GLY A 66 25.67 -109.71 56.87
N THR A 67 25.70 -108.58 56.18
CA THR A 67 25.03 -108.35 54.90
C THR A 67 25.94 -108.77 53.76
N ASP A 68 25.42 -109.55 52.81
CA ASP A 68 26.16 -109.92 51.60
C ASP A 68 26.48 -108.67 50.77
N PRO A 69 27.76 -108.37 50.51
CA PRO A 69 28.19 -107.15 49.82
C PRO A 69 27.74 -107.11 48.35
N GLU A 70 27.58 -108.28 47.71
CA GLU A 70 27.25 -108.41 46.29
C GLU A 70 25.78 -108.05 45.98
N ALA A 71 24.85 -108.39 46.87
CA ALA A 71 23.45 -108.02 46.73
C ALA A 71 23.22 -106.50 46.90
N GLN A 72 23.98 -105.87 47.79
CA GLN A 72 23.95 -104.42 47.97
C GLN A 72 24.51 -103.70 46.74
N GLU A 73 25.58 -104.23 46.14
CA GLU A 73 26.20 -103.65 44.95
C GLU A 73 25.26 -103.66 43.72
N MET A 74 24.51 -104.75 43.51
CA MET A 74 23.52 -104.82 42.42
C MET A 74 22.35 -103.82 42.58
N VAL A 75 21.83 -103.65 43.80
CA VAL A 75 20.76 -102.67 44.07
C VAL A 75 21.27 -101.24 43.89
N ILE A 76 22.48 -100.96 44.36
CA ILE A 76 23.15 -99.68 44.17
C ILE A 76 23.38 -99.41 42.68
N ALA A 77 23.79 -100.42 41.89
CA ALA A 77 23.96 -100.28 40.44
C ALA A 77 22.64 -99.98 39.71
N SER A 78 21.55 -100.66 40.09
CA SER A 78 20.22 -100.43 39.51
C SER A 78 19.67 -99.04 39.84
N LEU A 79 19.79 -98.60 41.09
CA LEU A 79 19.41 -97.24 41.50
C LEU A 79 20.26 -96.18 40.81
N LYS A 80 21.57 -96.42 40.65
CA LYS A 80 22.45 -95.54 39.87
C LYS A 80 22.01 -95.45 38.41
N SER A 81 21.65 -96.57 37.78
CA SER A 81 21.13 -96.59 36.41
C SER A 81 19.83 -95.80 36.29
N GLN A 82 18.86 -96.00 37.20
CA GLN A 82 17.61 -95.24 37.20
C GLN A 82 17.83 -93.75 37.44
N ILE A 83 18.75 -93.38 38.33
CA ILE A 83 19.12 -91.97 38.55
C ILE A 83 19.74 -91.38 37.29
N GLN A 84 20.57 -92.14 36.58
CA GLN A 84 21.20 -91.71 35.34
C GLN A 84 20.21 -91.56 34.19
N ASP A 85 19.25 -92.48 34.06
CA ASP A 85 18.17 -92.39 33.08
C ASP A 85 17.22 -91.22 33.38
N LEU A 86 16.90 -91.01 34.66
CA LEU A 86 16.10 -89.88 35.11
C LEU A 86 16.84 -88.55 34.86
N PHE A 87 18.14 -88.51 35.09
CA PHE A 87 18.96 -87.35 34.80
C PHE A 87 18.99 -87.03 33.29
N SER A 88 19.15 -88.04 32.44
CA SER A 88 19.04 -87.90 30.99
C SER A 88 17.67 -87.36 30.57
N GLN A 89 16.58 -87.90 31.14
CA GLN A 89 15.22 -87.44 30.86
C GLN A 89 14.99 -85.99 31.31
N VAL A 90 15.44 -85.63 32.52
CA VAL A 90 15.34 -84.25 33.02
C VAL A 90 16.15 -83.30 32.13
N ASN A 91 17.33 -83.71 31.68
CA ASN A 91 18.15 -82.90 30.80
C ASN A 91 17.49 -82.74 29.41
N GLU A 92 16.88 -83.80 28.87
CA GLU A 92 16.18 -83.74 27.59
C GLU A 92 14.91 -82.87 27.67
N LEU A 93 14.15 -82.97 28.76
CA LEU A 93 12.99 -82.12 29.02
C LEU A 93 13.40 -80.67 29.25
N ASN A 94 14.50 -80.42 29.96
CA ASN A 94 15.02 -79.06 30.15
C ASN A 94 15.44 -78.45 28.81
N ASN A 95 16.15 -79.20 27.96
CA ASN A 95 16.47 -78.74 26.61
C ASN A 95 15.23 -78.47 25.75
N LYS A 96 14.15 -79.25 25.90
CA LYS A 96 12.87 -78.98 25.22
C LYS A 96 12.18 -77.73 25.78
N LEU A 97 12.25 -77.51 27.09
CA LEU A 97 11.70 -76.32 27.73
C LEU A 97 12.44 -75.06 27.30
N VAL A 98 13.77 -75.08 27.29
CA VAL A 98 14.60 -73.97 26.80
C VAL A 98 14.25 -73.63 25.35
N LYS A 99 14.20 -74.63 24.47
CA LYS A 99 13.79 -74.43 23.07
C LYS A 99 12.36 -73.89 22.93
N SER A 100 11.45 -74.29 23.81
CA SER A 100 10.10 -73.75 23.84
C SER A 100 10.09 -72.30 24.29
N TYR A 101 10.94 -71.93 25.24
CA TYR A 101 11.05 -70.56 25.73
C TYR A 101 11.63 -69.64 24.64
N ASP A 102 12.70 -70.07 23.96
CA ASP A 102 13.28 -69.34 22.82
C ASP A 102 12.22 -69.10 21.73
N ARG A 103 11.48 -70.16 21.37
CA ARG A 103 10.41 -70.07 20.38
C ARG A 103 9.26 -69.15 20.81
N VAL A 104 8.90 -69.13 22.09
CA VAL A 104 7.86 -68.23 22.60
C VAL A 104 8.37 -66.79 22.57
N SER A 105 9.63 -66.54 22.94
CA SER A 105 10.25 -65.22 22.84
C SER A 105 10.25 -64.69 21.41
N ASP A 106 10.62 -65.53 20.42
CA ASP A 106 10.59 -65.15 19.01
C ASP A 106 9.17 -64.78 18.55
N LEU A 107 8.16 -65.56 18.97
CA LEU A 107 6.76 -65.30 18.64
C LEU A 107 6.21 -64.04 19.33
N GLU A 108 6.62 -63.78 20.57
CA GLU A 108 6.26 -62.57 21.30
C GLU A 108 6.85 -61.34 20.62
N ASP A 109 8.11 -61.38 20.19
CA ASP A 109 8.76 -60.31 19.43
C ASP A 109 8.06 -60.03 18.10
N ASP A 110 7.69 -61.07 17.35
CA ASP A 110 6.93 -60.95 16.11
C ASP A 110 5.54 -60.32 16.35
N ILE A 111 4.84 -60.72 17.42
CA ILE A 111 3.55 -60.14 17.80
C ILE A 111 3.73 -58.67 18.17
N HIS A 112 4.77 -58.31 18.92
CA HIS A 112 5.07 -56.93 19.27
C HIS A 112 5.38 -56.08 18.03
N HIS A 113 6.15 -56.62 17.08
CA HIS A 113 6.47 -55.96 15.82
C HIS A 113 5.21 -55.73 14.96
N LEU A 114 4.35 -56.75 14.84
CA LEU A 114 3.11 -56.67 14.07
C LEU A 114 2.10 -55.72 14.73
N ALA A 115 2.01 -55.73 16.08
CA ALA A 115 1.21 -54.79 16.83
C ALA A 115 1.70 -53.34 16.65
N ALA A 116 3.01 -53.10 16.61
CA ALA A 116 3.58 -51.78 16.38
C ALA A 116 3.34 -51.26 14.94
N LEU A 117 3.33 -52.15 13.95
CA LEU A 117 2.90 -51.82 12.58
C LEU A 117 1.40 -51.51 12.52
N ASN A 118 0.56 -52.32 13.14
CA ASN A 118 -0.90 -52.15 13.11
C ASN A 118 -1.38 -50.93 13.92
N THR A 119 -0.68 -50.61 15.01
CA THR A 119 -0.93 -49.38 15.79
C THR A 119 -0.37 -48.13 15.11
N GLY A 120 0.29 -48.26 13.95
CA GLY A 120 0.79 -47.15 13.16
C GLY A 120 2.02 -46.46 13.77
N LEU A 121 2.67 -47.06 14.77
CA LEU A 121 3.88 -46.54 15.38
C LEU A 121 5.10 -46.74 14.46
N LEU A 122 5.12 -47.84 13.70
CA LEU A 122 6.09 -48.05 12.62
C LEU A 122 5.43 -47.73 11.28
N VAL A 123 5.74 -46.56 10.73
CA VAL A 123 5.42 -46.22 9.34
C VAL A 123 6.61 -46.61 8.46
N GLU A 124 6.35 -47.23 7.31
CA GLU A 124 7.43 -47.58 6.39
C GLU A 124 8.26 -46.34 6.03
N LYS A 125 9.59 -46.48 6.09
CA LYS A 125 10.54 -45.41 5.74
C LYS A 125 10.26 -44.83 4.34
N SER A 126 9.79 -45.65 3.40
CA SER A 126 9.33 -45.26 2.06
C SER A 126 8.20 -44.24 2.10
N HIS A 127 7.16 -44.47 2.91
CA HIS A 127 5.99 -43.59 3.04
C HIS A 127 6.37 -42.25 3.69
N VAL A 128 7.16 -42.26 4.77
CA VAL A 128 7.63 -41.02 5.42
C VAL A 128 8.47 -40.20 4.45
N THR A 129 9.37 -40.85 3.71
CA THR A 129 10.22 -40.17 2.71
C THR A 129 9.38 -39.61 1.57
N ALA A 130 8.35 -40.33 1.12
CA ALA A 130 7.44 -39.86 0.07
C ALA A 130 6.61 -38.64 0.52
N GLU A 131 6.03 -38.68 1.73
CA GLU A 131 5.28 -37.55 2.27
C GLU A 131 6.17 -36.34 2.58
N LEU A 132 7.38 -36.57 3.09
CA LEU A 132 8.35 -35.49 3.30
C LEU A 132 8.72 -34.82 1.97
N ASN A 133 9.03 -35.60 0.94
CA ASN A 133 9.32 -35.06 -0.40
C ASN A 133 8.13 -34.29 -0.98
N ARG A 134 6.91 -34.81 -0.81
CA ARG A 134 5.67 -34.15 -1.25
C ARG A 134 5.42 -32.82 -0.53
N LEU A 135 5.65 -32.77 0.78
CA LEU A 135 5.54 -31.53 1.56
C LEU A 135 6.63 -30.54 1.22
N MET A 136 7.87 -31.02 1.01
CA MET A 136 8.97 -30.17 0.55
C MET A 136 8.68 -29.57 -0.82
N GLU A 137 8.20 -30.36 -1.78
CA GLU A 137 7.81 -29.89 -3.11
C GLU A 137 6.72 -28.80 -3.00
N LYS A 138 5.65 -29.07 -2.25
CA LYS A 138 4.59 -28.08 -2.00
C LYS A 138 5.10 -26.80 -1.34
N ALA A 139 5.96 -26.92 -0.32
CA ALA A 139 6.54 -25.77 0.36
C ALA A 139 7.45 -24.96 -0.56
N THR A 140 8.22 -25.62 -1.43
CA THR A 140 9.07 -24.95 -2.41
C THR A 140 8.26 -24.25 -3.50
N GLU A 141 7.17 -24.88 -3.95
CA GLU A 141 6.27 -24.29 -4.94
C GLU A 141 5.52 -23.09 -4.35
N GLU A 142 5.03 -23.20 -3.12
CA GLU A 142 4.39 -22.08 -2.40
C GLU A 142 5.38 -20.94 -2.17
N ALA A 143 6.62 -21.24 -1.78
CA ALA A 143 7.67 -20.22 -1.64
C ALA A 143 7.99 -19.53 -2.97
N ALA A 144 8.04 -20.27 -4.08
CA ALA A 144 8.27 -19.72 -5.41
C ALA A 144 7.10 -18.84 -5.88
N GLN A 145 5.86 -19.32 -5.72
CA GLN A 145 4.65 -18.56 -6.05
C GLN A 145 4.54 -17.29 -5.20
N ARG A 146 4.85 -17.39 -3.90
CA ARG A 146 4.91 -16.24 -3.00
C ARG A 146 5.97 -15.23 -3.43
N GLY A 147 7.16 -15.70 -3.81
CA GLY A 147 8.22 -14.81 -4.33
C GLY A 147 7.79 -14.06 -5.60
N GLN A 148 7.07 -14.73 -6.50
CA GLN A 148 6.49 -14.08 -7.69
C GLN A 148 5.43 -13.05 -7.33
N ALA A 149 4.51 -13.39 -6.41
CA ALA A 149 3.47 -12.49 -5.94
C ALA A 149 4.05 -11.26 -5.23
N GLU A 150 5.07 -11.45 -4.39
CA GLU A 150 5.79 -10.35 -3.72
C GLU A 150 6.52 -9.47 -4.72
N SER A 151 7.21 -10.04 -5.73
CA SER A 151 7.84 -9.27 -6.80
C SER A 151 6.82 -8.45 -7.62
N ALA A 152 5.66 -9.03 -7.94
CA ALA A 152 4.60 -8.33 -8.65
C ALA A 152 4.01 -7.21 -7.78
N ARG A 153 3.86 -7.44 -6.47
CA ARG A 153 3.39 -6.43 -5.52
C ARG A 153 4.36 -5.24 -5.46
N VAL A 154 5.66 -5.50 -5.37
CA VAL A 154 6.70 -4.46 -5.35
C VAL A 154 6.72 -3.69 -6.66
N ALA A 155 6.52 -4.35 -7.80
CA ALA A 155 6.41 -3.66 -9.10
C ALA A 155 5.20 -2.72 -9.14
N ILE A 156 4.02 -3.18 -8.69
CA ILE A 156 2.81 -2.35 -8.62
C ILE A 156 2.99 -1.18 -7.63
N GLU A 157 3.61 -1.43 -6.48
CA GLU A 157 3.90 -0.41 -5.46
C GLU A 157 4.78 0.70 -6.06
N LYS A 158 5.84 0.32 -6.79
CA LYS A 158 6.68 1.27 -7.52
C LYS A 158 5.90 2.06 -8.58
N ASP A 159 5.09 1.39 -9.41
CA ASP A 159 4.33 2.06 -10.45
C ASP A 159 3.31 3.05 -9.85
N LEU A 160 2.74 2.72 -8.68
CA LEU A 160 1.83 3.58 -7.93
C LEU A 160 2.57 4.79 -7.35
N ASP A 161 3.77 4.59 -6.82
CA ASP A 161 4.63 5.68 -6.34
C ASP A 161 5.02 6.63 -7.49
N ASP A 162 5.46 6.10 -8.63
CA ASP A 162 5.82 6.88 -9.81
C ASP A 162 4.63 7.67 -10.37
N LEU A 163 3.44 7.03 -10.43
CA LEU A 163 2.20 7.70 -10.83
C LEU A 163 1.81 8.79 -9.83
N SER A 164 1.94 8.53 -8.53
CA SER A 164 1.61 9.51 -7.49
C SER A 164 2.53 10.72 -7.57
N ALA A 165 3.83 10.51 -7.76
CA ALA A 165 4.82 11.58 -7.93
C ALA A 165 4.51 12.41 -9.19
N SER A 166 4.12 11.76 -10.29
CA SER A 166 3.72 12.44 -11.53
C SER A 166 2.43 13.25 -11.36
N LEU A 167 1.39 12.67 -10.76
CA LEU A 167 0.10 13.33 -10.52
C LEU A 167 0.26 14.53 -9.58
N PHE A 168 1.01 14.37 -8.49
CA PHE A 168 1.31 15.48 -7.57
C PHE A 168 2.16 16.55 -8.25
N GLY A 169 3.15 16.15 -9.07
CA GLY A 169 3.93 17.07 -9.87
C GLY A 169 3.07 17.91 -10.81
N GLN A 170 2.19 17.27 -11.59
CA GLN A 170 1.27 17.94 -12.51
C GLN A 170 0.28 18.84 -11.78
N ALA A 171 -0.30 18.38 -10.67
CA ALA A 171 -1.21 19.17 -9.85
C ALA A 171 -0.51 20.41 -9.29
N ASN A 172 0.73 20.28 -8.81
CA ASN A 172 1.52 21.40 -8.32
C ASN A 172 1.81 22.42 -9.43
N THR A 173 2.16 21.96 -10.64
CA THR A 173 2.34 22.85 -11.79
C THR A 173 1.04 23.59 -12.14
N MET A 174 -0.10 22.89 -12.21
CA MET A 174 -1.40 23.50 -12.50
C MET A 174 -1.80 24.55 -11.43
N VAL A 175 -1.56 24.24 -10.16
CA VAL A 175 -1.82 25.18 -9.06
C VAL A 175 -0.87 26.37 -9.13
N ALA A 176 0.41 26.16 -9.46
CA ALA A 176 1.38 27.24 -9.63
C ALA A 176 0.99 28.16 -10.80
N GLU A 177 0.57 27.59 -11.93
CA GLU A 177 0.06 28.34 -13.08
C GLU A 177 -1.19 29.14 -12.73
N ALA A 178 -2.15 28.55 -12.03
CA ALA A 178 -3.36 29.25 -11.59
C ALA A 178 -3.03 30.41 -10.63
N ARG A 179 -2.13 30.20 -9.66
CA ARG A 179 -1.66 31.26 -8.77
C ARG A 179 -0.94 32.38 -9.54
N TYR A 180 -0.12 32.02 -10.52
CA TYR A 180 0.58 33.00 -11.36
C TYR A 180 -0.40 33.82 -12.21
N ALA A 181 -1.39 33.16 -12.82
CA ALA A 181 -2.45 33.83 -13.58
C ALA A 181 -3.30 34.76 -12.71
N GLN A 182 -3.62 34.33 -11.48
CA GLN A 182 -4.34 35.15 -10.51
C GLN A 182 -3.53 36.40 -10.14
N HIS A 183 -2.24 36.25 -9.81
CA HIS A 183 -1.36 37.39 -9.52
C HIS A 183 -1.20 38.33 -10.72
N LEU A 184 -1.11 37.82 -11.95
CA LEU A 184 -1.09 38.66 -13.15
C LEU A 184 -2.40 39.42 -13.34
N SER A 185 -3.55 38.78 -13.10
CA SER A 185 -4.85 39.43 -13.16
C SER A 185 -4.97 40.52 -12.11
N GLU A 186 -4.57 40.24 -10.87
CA GLU A 186 -4.61 41.18 -9.76
C GLU A 186 -3.74 42.41 -10.06
N ARG A 187 -2.53 42.22 -10.59
CA ARG A 187 -1.68 43.35 -11.02
C ARG A 187 -2.30 44.20 -12.13
N LYS A 188 -3.00 43.57 -13.09
CA LYS A 188 -3.71 44.30 -14.15
C LYS A 188 -4.89 45.10 -13.59
N VAL A 189 -5.65 44.51 -12.67
CA VAL A 189 -6.76 45.19 -11.97
C VAL A 189 -6.22 46.38 -11.19
N GLU A 190 -5.16 46.19 -10.41
CA GLU A 190 -4.54 47.26 -9.63
C GLU A 190 -3.97 48.39 -10.53
N GLY A 191 -3.43 48.05 -11.70
CA GLY A 191 -3.02 49.03 -12.70
C GLY A 191 -4.18 49.82 -13.30
N ALA A 192 -5.28 49.14 -13.62
CA ALA A 192 -6.50 49.77 -14.13
C ALA A 192 -7.19 50.65 -13.07
N GLU A 193 -7.23 50.22 -11.81
CA GLU A 193 -7.77 51.00 -10.69
C GLU A 193 -6.98 52.29 -10.46
N ARG A 194 -5.65 52.25 -10.54
CA ARG A 194 -4.82 53.47 -10.48
C ARG A 194 -5.12 54.40 -11.64
N ALA A 195 -5.15 53.88 -12.87
CA ALA A 195 -5.47 54.69 -14.05
C ALA A 195 -6.87 55.31 -13.99
N LEU A 196 -7.86 54.58 -13.44
CA LEU A 196 -9.20 55.11 -13.21
C LEU A 196 -9.17 56.26 -12.19
N ARG A 197 -8.48 56.07 -11.06
CA ARG A 197 -8.34 57.11 -10.04
C ARG A 197 -7.68 58.38 -10.60
N ASP A 198 -6.60 58.22 -11.36
CA ASP A 198 -5.91 59.36 -11.98
C ASP A 198 -6.85 60.10 -12.98
N ALA A 199 -7.64 59.35 -13.76
CA ALA A 199 -8.62 59.94 -14.67
C ALA A 199 -9.77 60.64 -13.94
N GLU A 200 -10.26 60.07 -12.84
CA GLU A 200 -11.26 60.69 -11.96
C GLU A 200 -10.76 62.02 -11.38
N GLU A 201 -9.50 62.07 -10.94
CA GLU A 201 -8.86 63.29 -10.45
C GLU A 201 -8.75 64.34 -11.57
N MET A 202 -8.33 63.96 -12.78
CA MET A 202 -8.25 64.86 -13.93
C MET A 202 -9.63 65.40 -14.35
N VAL A 203 -10.65 64.56 -14.36
CA VAL A 203 -12.04 64.98 -14.65
C VAL A 203 -12.55 65.92 -13.56
N GLY A 204 -12.23 65.65 -12.29
CA GLY A 204 -12.53 66.56 -11.18
C GLY A 204 -11.91 67.95 -11.39
N LEU A 205 -10.64 68.01 -11.78
CA LEU A 205 -9.96 69.26 -12.11
C LEU A 205 -10.60 69.98 -13.32
N MET A 206 -10.93 69.24 -14.38
CA MET A 206 -11.60 69.79 -15.56
C MET A 206 -13.00 70.32 -15.24
N GLN A 207 -13.75 69.64 -14.38
CA GLN A 207 -15.07 70.08 -13.93
C GLN A 207 -14.97 71.40 -13.15
N VAL A 208 -14.00 71.52 -12.25
CA VAL A 208 -13.71 72.77 -11.52
C VAL A 208 -13.32 73.88 -12.50
N GLN A 209 -12.44 73.62 -13.47
CA GLN A 209 -12.03 74.62 -14.45
C GLN A 209 -13.17 75.03 -15.40
N MET A 210 -14.05 74.10 -15.77
CA MET A 210 -15.25 74.42 -16.55
C MET A 210 -16.21 75.27 -15.73
N GLN A 211 -16.39 74.98 -14.45
CA GLN A 211 -17.24 75.76 -13.57
C GLN A 211 -16.71 77.20 -13.42
N THR A 212 -15.40 77.37 -13.21
CA THR A 212 -14.81 78.71 -13.14
C THR A 212 -14.93 79.46 -14.47
N MET A 213 -14.64 78.81 -15.60
CA MET A 213 -14.83 79.43 -16.92
C MET A 213 -16.30 79.75 -17.23
N GLN A 214 -17.24 78.92 -16.80
CA GLN A 214 -18.66 79.15 -16.97
C GLN A 214 -19.12 80.33 -16.11
N GLU A 215 -18.67 80.43 -14.86
CA GLU A 215 -18.92 81.58 -13.99
C GLU A 215 -18.34 82.88 -14.58
N GLU A 216 -17.13 82.83 -15.15
CA GLU A 216 -16.53 83.96 -15.86
C GLU A 216 -17.33 84.33 -17.12
N LYS A 217 -17.74 83.34 -17.91
CA LYS A 217 -18.56 83.52 -19.11
C LYS A 217 -19.91 84.16 -18.75
N ASP A 218 -20.60 83.66 -17.74
CA ASP A 218 -21.90 84.18 -17.30
C ASP A 218 -21.76 85.63 -16.80
N ARG A 219 -20.69 85.95 -16.06
CA ARG A 219 -20.38 87.34 -15.68
C ARG A 219 -20.09 88.24 -16.87
N ALA A 220 -19.36 87.74 -17.87
CA ALA A 220 -19.08 88.49 -19.09
C ALA A 220 -20.34 88.70 -19.93
N GLU A 221 -21.21 87.71 -20.00
CA GLU A 221 -22.49 87.75 -20.71
C GLU A 221 -23.48 88.70 -20.03
N GLN A 222 -23.55 88.69 -18.69
CA GLN A 222 -24.29 89.69 -17.91
C GLN A 222 -23.80 91.11 -18.22
N LYS A 223 -22.49 91.36 -18.17
CA LYS A 223 -21.91 92.67 -18.54
C LYS A 223 -22.18 93.05 -19.99
N MET A 224 -22.10 92.10 -20.92
CA MET A 224 -22.46 92.33 -22.33
C MET A 224 -23.94 92.67 -22.48
N SER A 225 -24.83 91.99 -21.77
CA SER A 225 -26.27 92.25 -21.80
C SER A 225 -26.58 93.64 -21.23
N GLU A 226 -25.94 94.04 -20.13
CA GLU A 226 -26.05 95.39 -19.57
C GLU A 226 -25.53 96.43 -20.56
N MET A 227 -24.36 96.20 -21.17
CA MET A 227 -23.80 97.06 -22.22
C MET A 227 -24.73 97.13 -23.44
N GLN A 228 -25.36 96.02 -23.82
CA GLN A 228 -26.32 95.94 -24.91
C GLN A 228 -27.62 96.69 -24.58
N VAL A 229 -28.08 96.70 -23.33
CA VAL A 229 -29.23 97.49 -22.89
C VAL A 229 -28.88 98.99 -22.86
N VAL A 230 -27.66 99.35 -22.45
CA VAL A 230 -27.16 100.73 -22.47
C VAL A 230 -26.92 101.24 -23.90
N MET A 231 -26.45 100.39 -24.82
CA MET A 231 -26.31 100.69 -26.26
C MET A 231 -27.59 100.43 -27.08
N GLY A 232 -28.62 99.84 -26.46
CA GLY A 232 -29.83 99.29 -27.09
C GLY A 232 -30.85 100.31 -27.60
N LYS A 233 -30.47 101.58 -27.71
CA LYS A 233 -31.22 102.57 -28.51
C LYS A 233 -30.61 102.78 -29.91
N GLY A 234 -29.50 102.12 -30.24
CA GLY A 234 -28.96 102.04 -31.60
C GLY A 234 -29.45 100.80 -32.33
N LYS A 235 -29.99 100.96 -33.54
CA LYS A 235 -30.45 99.87 -34.42
C LYS A 235 -29.30 98.92 -34.79
N PHE A 236 -29.07 97.88 -34.00
CA PHE A 236 -28.17 96.79 -34.38
C PHE A 236 -28.92 95.84 -35.32
N ARG A 237 -28.58 95.87 -36.61
CA ARG A 237 -29.11 94.92 -37.60
C ARG A 237 -28.38 93.59 -37.44
N GLU A 238 -29.09 92.62 -36.87
CA GLU A 238 -28.71 91.22 -36.85
C GLU A 238 -28.59 90.71 -38.30
N ARG A 239 -27.35 90.58 -38.76
CA ARG A 239 -27.04 89.93 -40.03
C ARG A 239 -27.21 88.44 -39.78
N GLU A 240 -28.36 87.90 -40.18
CA GLU A 240 -28.57 86.47 -40.42
C GLU A 240 -27.48 85.97 -41.39
N GLN A 241 -26.33 85.58 -40.83
CA GLN A 241 -25.43 84.65 -41.48
C GLN A 241 -26.05 83.28 -41.27
N ARG A 242 -26.89 82.92 -42.24
CA ARG A 242 -27.19 81.53 -42.58
C ARG A 242 -25.92 80.71 -42.42
N SER A 243 -25.92 79.86 -41.41
CA SER A 243 -25.11 78.66 -41.27
C SER A 243 -25.45 77.72 -42.44
N VAL A 244 -24.99 78.06 -43.64
CA VAL A 244 -25.10 77.17 -44.79
C VAL A 244 -24.05 76.08 -44.60
N ASP A 245 -24.51 74.89 -44.21
CA ASP A 245 -23.96 73.59 -44.59
C ASP A 245 -22.50 73.27 -44.22
N LEU A 246 -22.15 73.40 -42.94
CA LEU A 246 -21.01 72.67 -42.35
C LEU A 246 -21.38 71.26 -41.88
N VAL A 247 -22.56 70.74 -42.25
CA VAL A 247 -22.77 69.28 -42.37
C VAL A 247 -22.19 68.82 -43.70
N ARG A 248 -20.93 69.20 -43.98
CA ARG A 248 -20.12 68.47 -44.94
C ARG A 248 -19.94 67.11 -44.30
N GLN A 249 -20.80 66.16 -44.66
CA GLN A 249 -20.74 64.78 -44.21
C GLN A 249 -19.28 64.36 -44.25
N VAL A 250 -18.66 64.24 -43.07
CA VAL A 250 -17.35 63.64 -42.93
C VAL A 250 -17.59 62.17 -43.22
N LYS A 251 -17.58 61.81 -44.50
CA LYS A 251 -17.42 60.43 -44.92
C LYS A 251 -16.01 60.08 -44.49
N LEU A 252 -15.90 59.48 -43.30
CA LEU A 252 -14.73 58.72 -42.90
C LEU A 252 -14.49 57.72 -44.03
N LEU A 253 -13.53 58.03 -44.90
CA LEU A 253 -12.99 57.07 -45.85
C LEU A 253 -12.17 56.10 -45.00
N SER A 254 -12.84 55.10 -44.45
CA SER A 254 -12.17 53.95 -43.87
C SER A 254 -11.43 53.24 -45.01
N SER A 255 -10.15 53.57 -45.17
CA SER A 255 -9.20 52.89 -46.06
C SER A 255 -8.79 51.50 -45.54
N HIS A 256 -9.54 50.97 -44.58
CA HIS A 256 -9.27 49.69 -43.95
C HIS A 256 -9.73 48.58 -44.90
N VAL A 257 -8.81 47.73 -45.35
CA VAL A 257 -9.05 46.67 -46.34
C VAL A 257 -10.24 45.78 -45.95
N PRO A 258 -10.39 45.31 -44.69
CA PRO A 258 -11.58 44.58 -44.25
C PRO A 258 -12.92 45.30 -44.45
N TYR A 259 -12.93 46.63 -44.29
CA TYR A 259 -14.15 47.42 -44.48
C TYR A 259 -14.48 47.59 -45.97
N GLN A 260 -13.48 47.74 -46.82
CA GLN A 260 -13.66 47.76 -48.27
C GLN A 260 -14.19 46.42 -48.79
N GLU A 261 -13.67 45.30 -48.29
CA GLU A 261 -14.13 43.96 -48.62
C GLU A 261 -15.57 43.71 -48.13
N PHE A 262 -15.93 44.19 -46.95
CA PHE A 262 -17.31 44.17 -46.46
C PHE A 262 -18.27 44.93 -47.39
N LEU A 263 -17.90 46.14 -47.83
CA LEU A 263 -18.73 46.91 -48.75
C LEU A 263 -18.92 46.20 -50.09
N LEU A 264 -17.88 45.56 -50.62
CA LEU A 264 -17.95 44.74 -51.84
C LEU A 264 -18.84 43.50 -51.64
N PHE A 265 -18.74 42.84 -50.48
CA PHE A 265 -19.60 41.72 -50.12
C PHE A 265 -21.08 42.12 -50.06
N VAL A 266 -21.40 43.24 -49.41
CA VAL A 266 -22.77 43.76 -49.33
C VAL A 266 -23.29 44.15 -50.73
N ALA A 267 -22.45 44.73 -51.58
CA ALA A 267 -22.83 45.03 -52.97
C ALA A 267 -23.13 43.74 -53.76
N HIS A 268 -22.34 42.69 -53.56
CA HIS A 268 -22.57 41.38 -54.18
C HIS A 268 -23.89 40.75 -53.73
N LEU A 269 -24.20 40.76 -52.42
CA LEU A 269 -25.48 40.26 -51.90
C LEU A 269 -26.68 41.03 -52.45
N ARG A 270 -26.56 42.36 -52.59
CA ARG A 270 -27.62 43.18 -53.21
C ARG A 270 -27.85 42.82 -54.68
N SER A 271 -26.78 42.53 -55.42
CA SER A 271 -26.87 42.08 -56.83
C SER A 271 -27.51 40.68 -56.94
N LEU A 272 -27.16 39.76 -56.05
CA LEU A 272 -27.76 38.42 -56.00
C LEU A 272 -29.25 38.47 -55.65
N HIS A 273 -29.65 39.31 -54.68
CA HIS A 273 -31.05 39.49 -54.32
C HIS A 273 -31.88 40.12 -55.45
N GLN A 274 -31.27 40.93 -56.31
CA GLN A 274 -31.95 41.49 -57.49
C GLN A 274 -32.13 40.46 -58.61
N THR A 275 -31.26 39.45 -58.68
CA THR A 275 -31.24 38.45 -59.76
C THR A 275 -31.95 37.16 -59.38
N SER A 276 -32.10 36.85 -58.09
CA SER A 276 -32.88 35.71 -57.61
C SER A 276 -33.43 35.97 -56.19
N PRO A 277 -34.73 35.74 -55.93
CA PRO A 277 -35.32 35.85 -54.60
C PRO A 277 -35.02 34.63 -53.71
N LEU A 278 -34.34 33.59 -54.21
CA LEU A 278 -33.99 32.39 -53.45
C LEU A 278 -32.68 32.63 -52.68
N PRO A 279 -32.57 32.28 -51.38
CA PRO A 279 -31.35 32.49 -50.62
C PRO A 279 -30.16 31.74 -51.25
N PRO A 280 -29.01 32.41 -51.46
CA PRO A 280 -27.82 31.78 -52.03
C PRO A 280 -27.27 30.69 -51.10
N ALA A 281 -26.79 29.60 -51.68
CA ALA A 281 -26.18 28.51 -50.92
C ALA A 281 -24.90 28.98 -50.22
N MET A 282 -24.72 28.62 -48.94
CA MET A 282 -23.57 29.05 -48.13
C MET A 282 -22.21 28.74 -48.77
N ALA A 283 -22.11 27.63 -49.51
CA ALA A 283 -20.90 27.24 -50.23
C ALA A 283 -20.41 28.30 -51.25
N THR A 284 -21.31 29.12 -51.81
CA THR A 284 -20.93 30.18 -52.76
C THR A 284 -20.49 31.47 -52.06
N LEU A 285 -20.80 31.64 -50.78
CA LEU A 285 -20.47 32.84 -50.01
C LEU A 285 -19.16 32.71 -49.23
N LEU A 286 -18.83 31.50 -48.76
CA LEU A 286 -17.58 31.21 -48.04
C LEU A 286 -16.27 31.59 -48.77
N PRO A 287 -16.12 31.42 -50.10
CA PRO A 287 -14.88 31.77 -50.78
C PRO A 287 -14.72 33.29 -51.03
N LEU A 288 -15.72 34.12 -50.68
CA LEU A 288 -15.63 35.57 -50.88
C LEU A 288 -14.59 36.17 -49.93
N PRO A 289 -13.82 37.19 -50.36
CA PRO A 289 -12.64 37.68 -49.65
C PRO A 289 -12.92 38.08 -48.21
N PHE A 290 -14.08 38.72 -47.96
CA PHE A 290 -14.50 39.12 -46.62
C PHE A 290 -14.76 37.93 -45.69
N LEU A 291 -15.51 36.92 -46.13
CA LEU A 291 -15.84 35.75 -45.30
C LEU A 291 -14.65 34.79 -45.18
N ALA A 292 -13.89 34.61 -46.25
CA ALA A 292 -12.65 33.83 -46.23
C ALA A 292 -11.67 34.40 -45.18
N ARG A 293 -11.50 35.73 -45.17
CA ARG A 293 -10.69 36.42 -44.17
C ARG A 293 -11.21 36.20 -42.75
N LEU A 294 -12.51 36.35 -42.51
CA LEU A 294 -13.09 36.05 -41.18
C LEU A 294 -12.84 34.61 -40.76
N THR A 295 -13.01 33.63 -41.66
CA THR A 295 -12.77 32.22 -41.32
C THR A 295 -11.31 31.91 -41.03
N THR A 296 -10.37 32.66 -41.63
CA THR A 296 -8.93 32.50 -41.35
C THR A 296 -8.47 33.30 -40.13
N GLU A 297 -9.07 34.47 -39.88
CA GLU A 297 -8.72 35.38 -38.77
C GLU A 297 -9.43 35.02 -37.46
N GLU A 298 -10.57 34.31 -37.47
CA GLU A 298 -11.21 33.79 -36.25
C GLU A 298 -10.38 32.73 -35.51
N VAL A 299 -9.24 32.28 -36.06
CA VAL A 299 -8.29 31.42 -35.36
C VAL A 299 -7.32 32.21 -34.46
N GLU A 300 -7.21 33.54 -34.62
CA GLU A 300 -6.32 34.37 -33.81
C GLU A 300 -7.14 35.45 -33.10
N PRO A 301 -7.44 35.30 -31.79
CA PRO A 301 -8.24 36.29 -31.09
C PRO A 301 -7.43 37.58 -30.97
N THR A 302 -7.90 38.61 -31.66
CA THR A 302 -7.71 40.03 -31.32
C THR A 302 -6.28 40.59 -31.48
N ILE A 303 -6.10 41.40 -32.54
CA ILE A 303 -5.23 42.60 -32.57
C ILE A 303 -3.85 42.42 -31.91
N ARG A 304 -2.90 41.81 -32.62
CA ARG A 304 -1.47 41.97 -32.28
C ARG A 304 -1.04 43.39 -32.66
N LEU A 305 -1.18 44.32 -31.71
CA LEU A 305 -0.56 45.66 -31.73
C LEU A 305 0.97 45.60 -31.89
N ASP A 306 1.56 44.42 -31.71
CA ASP A 306 3.00 44.12 -31.76
C ASP A 306 3.60 44.16 -33.18
N LEU A 307 2.76 44.20 -34.23
CA LEU A 307 3.19 44.26 -35.64
C LEU A 307 2.94 45.63 -36.29
N ALA A 308 2.53 46.65 -35.52
CA ALA A 308 2.35 48.00 -36.02
C ALA A 308 3.73 48.67 -36.27
N PRO A 309 4.13 48.94 -37.53
CA PRO A 309 5.43 49.58 -37.82
C PRO A 309 5.52 51.04 -37.37
N ALA A 310 4.44 51.60 -36.82
CA ALA A 310 4.33 52.99 -36.40
C ALA A 310 4.51 53.19 -34.88
N LEU A 311 4.85 52.14 -34.14
CA LEU A 311 5.07 52.17 -32.68
C LEU A 311 6.47 51.68 -32.25
N ASN A 312 7.42 51.60 -33.19
CA ASN A 312 8.87 51.53 -32.92
C ASN A 312 9.56 52.78 -33.45
#